data_AF-A0A524IQG5-F1
#
_entry.id   AF-A0A524IQG5-F1
#
_cell.length_a   1.000
_cell.length_b   1.000
_cell.length_c   1.000
_cell.angle_alpha   90.00
_cell.angle_beta   90.00
_cell.angle_gamma   90.00
#
_symmetry.space_group_name_H-M   'P 1'
#
loop_
_entity.id
_entity.type
_entity.pdbx_description
1 polymer ?
#
loop_
_entity_poly.entity_id
_entity_poly.type
_entity_poly.pdbx_seq_one_letter_code
_entity_poly.pdbx_strand_id
1 'polypeptide(L)' 'MSCLIAHRGASAEAPENSMPALELGMELGADAIELDVRRSADGVL' A
#
# COMPACT_ATOMS: atom_id res chain seq x y z
N MET A 1 1.14 -1.32 22.65
CA MET A 1 0.35 -1.16 21.41
C MET A 1 1.14 -1.76 20.27
N SER A 2 0.47 -2.51 19.39
CA SER A 2 1.04 -3.03 18.15
C SER A 2 0.77 -2.06 17.00
N CYS A 3 1.70 -1.91 16.07
CA CYS A 3 1.52 -1.18 14.83
C CYS A 3 0.94 -2.11 13.76
N LEU A 4 -0.18 -1.74 13.13
CA LEU A 4 -0.80 -2.44 12.01
C LEU A 4 -0.36 -1.77 10.69
N ILE A 5 0.33 -2.53 9.84
CA ILE A 5 0.81 -2.05 8.55
C ILE A 5 0.07 -2.80 7.45
N ALA A 6 -0.61 -2.08 6.55
CA ALA A 6 -1.28 -2.69 5.40
C ALA A 6 -0.27 -3.06 4.31
N HIS A 7 0.00 -4.36 4.16
CA HIS A 7 0.95 -4.90 3.19
C HIS A 7 0.42 -4.74 1.76
N ARG A 8 1.06 -3.84 0.99
CA ARG A 8 0.68 -3.39 -0.36
C ARG A 8 -0.71 -2.77 -0.43
N GLY A 9 -1.13 -2.11 0.66
CA GLY A 9 -2.51 -1.67 0.88
C GLY A 9 -3.44 -2.80 1.36
N ALA A 10 -4.75 -2.62 1.21
CA ALA A 10 -5.76 -3.66 1.42
C ALA A 10 -5.77 -4.67 0.25
N SER A 11 -4.63 -5.32 0.01
CA SER A 11 -4.35 -6.18 -1.16
C SER A 11 -5.25 -7.41 -1.30
N ALA A 12 -5.95 -7.79 -0.23
CA ALA A 12 -6.98 -8.82 -0.29
C ALA A 12 -8.32 -8.33 -0.90
N GLU A 13 -8.58 -7.02 -0.84
CA GLU A 13 -9.86 -6.39 -1.21
C GLU A 13 -9.77 -5.56 -2.51
N ALA A 14 -8.57 -5.08 -2.85
CA ALA A 14 -8.30 -4.29 -4.05
C ALA A 14 -6.94 -4.66 -4.66
N PRO A 15 -6.68 -4.34 -5.95
CA PRO A 15 -5.40 -4.66 -6.58
C PRO A 15 -4.21 -4.11 -5.79
N GLU A 16 -3.24 -4.95 -5.47
CA GLU A 16 -2.06 -4.55 -4.68
C GLU A 16 -1.28 -3.38 -5.30
N ASN A 17 -0.62 -2.57 -4.45
CA ASN A 17 0.18 -1.41 -4.88
C ASN A 17 -0.58 -0.41 -5.78
N SER A 18 -1.90 -0.28 -5.60
CA SER A 18 -2.76 0.66 -6.35
C SER A 18 -3.45 1.65 -5.42
N MET A 19 -3.77 2.86 -5.91
CA MET A 19 -4.45 3.88 -5.10
C MET A 19 -5.69 3.34 -4.36
N PRO A 20 -6.60 2.56 -4.99
CA PRO A 20 -7.73 1.95 -4.27
C PRO A 20 -7.32 1.08 -3.07
N ALA A 21 -6.26 0.28 -3.18
CA ALA A 21 -5.80 -0.56 -2.07
C ALA A 21 -5.13 0.27 -0.97
N LEU A 22 -4.36 1.29 -1.33
CA LEU A 22 -3.68 2.17 -0.38
C LEU A 22 -4.70 2.99 0.43
N GLU A 23 -5.68 3.59 -0.27
CA GLU A 23 -6.76 4.36 0.33
C GLU A 23 -7.62 3.49 1.27
N LEU A 24 -8.04 2.31 0.80
CA LEU A 24 -8.83 1.38 1.61
C LEU A 24 -8.05 0.89 2.84
N GLY A 25 -6.74 0.67 2.73
CA GLY A 25 -5.89 0.30 3.88
C GLY A 25 -5.92 1.35 4.99
N MET A 26 -5.91 2.64 4.61
CA MET A 26 -6.02 3.75 5.56
C MET A 26 -7.44 3.85 6.14
N GLU A 27 -8.47 3.68 5.32
CA GLU A 27 -9.88 3.70 5.75
C GLU A 27 -10.21 2.59 6.76
N LEU A 28 -9.57 1.42 6.62
CA LEU A 28 -9.71 0.29 7.53
C LEU A 28 -8.91 0.44 8.83
N GLY A 29 -8.18 1.54 9.00
CA GLY A 29 -7.51 1.89 10.26
C GLY A 29 -6.10 1.32 10.42
N ALA A 30 -5.38 1.04 9.32
CA ALA A 30 -3.94 0.77 9.41
C ALA A 30 -3.18 2.00 9.92
N ASP A 31 -2.16 1.78 10.74
CA ASP A 31 -1.27 2.84 11.23
C ASP A 31 -0.31 3.32 10.14
N ALA A 32 0.02 2.45 9.19
CA ALA A 32 0.87 2.73 8.04
C ALA A 32 0.55 1.83 6.85
N ILE A 33 1.05 2.21 5.68
CA ILE A 33 0.96 1.44 4.45
C ILE A 33 2.36 1.01 4.01
N GLU A 34 2.51 -0.25 3.61
CA GLU A 34 3.69 -0.74 2.92
C GLU A 34 3.43 -0.73 1.40
N LEU A 35 4.47 -0.41 0.62
CA LEU A 35 4.41 -0.40 -0.83
C LEU A 35 5.75 -0.83 -1.44
N ASP A 36 5.69 -1.48 -2.61
CA ASP A 36 6.87 -1.82 -3.39
C ASP A 36 7.20 -0.69 -4.39
N VAL A 37 8.45 -0.23 -4.41
CA VAL A 37 8.92 0.75 -5.40
C VAL A 37 9.92 0.09 -6.35
N ARG A 38 9.78 0.35 -7.65
CA ARG A 38 10.76 -0.04 -8.68
C ARG A 38 11.06 1.15 -9.57
N ARG A 39 12.32 1.24 -10.01
CA ARG A 39 12.76 2.28 -10.93
C ARG A 39 12.55 1.86 -12.38
N SER A 40 11.98 2.73 -13.20
CA SER A 40 11.87 2.54 -14.65
C SER A 40 13.24 2.67 -15.35
N ALA A 41 13.32 2.25 -16.62
CA ALA A 41 14.55 2.34 -17.40
C ALA A 41 15.02 3.80 -17.63
N ASP A 42 14.09 4.75 -17.73
CA ASP A 42 14.34 6.20 -17.81
C ASP A 42 14.50 6.87 -16.44
N GLY A 43 14.43 6.10 -15.36
CA GLY A 43 14.85 6.51 -14.03
C GLY A 43 13.77 7.11 -13.14
N VAL A 44 12.48 7.01 -13.53
CA VAL A 44 11.30 7.40 -12.76
C VAL A 44 10.99 6.33 -11.69
N LEU A 45 10.38 6.76 -10.57
CA LEU A 45 9.85 5.89 -9.51
C LEU A 45 8.32 5.92 -9.53
#